data_AF-A0A943TDD7-F1
#
_entry.id   AF-A0A943TDD7-F1
#
_cell.length_a   1.000
_cell.length_b   1.000
_cell.length_c   1.000
_cell.angle_alpha   90.00
_cell.angle_beta   90.00
_cell.angle_gamma   90.00
#
_symmetry.space_group_name_H-M   'P 1'
#
loop_
_entity.id
_entity.type
_entity.pdbx_description
1 polymer ?
#
loop_
_entity_poly.entity_id
_entity_poly.type
_entity_poly.pdbx_seq_one_letter_code
_entity_poly.pdbx_strand_id
1 'polypeptide(L)' 'MQGEEGYRARVGNYRILYTIDNGAVIVEVFRVGHRREVYRGL' A
#
# COMPACT_ATOMS: atom_id res chain seq x y z
N MET A 1 -19.17 -3.61 -4.26
CA MET A 1 -18.27 -2.88 -3.34
C MET A 1 -17.03 -2.55 -4.15
N GLN A 2 -16.86 -1.27 -4.50
CA GLN A 2 -15.69 -0.79 -5.23
C GLN A 2 -14.43 -1.14 -4.44
N GLY A 3 -13.47 -1.80 -5.08
CA GLY A 3 -12.17 -2.04 -4.46
C GLY A 3 -11.57 -0.70 -4.09
N GLU A 4 -11.21 -0.51 -2.83
CA GLU A 4 -10.44 0.66 -2.42
C GLU A 4 -9.18 0.71 -3.30
N GLU A 5 -8.95 1.84 -3.97
CA GLU A 5 -7.78 2.00 -4.82
C GLU A 5 -6.52 1.88 -3.95
N GLY A 6 -5.81 0.76 -4.08
CA GLY A 6 -4.55 0.52 -3.41
C GLY A 6 -3.41 1.29 -4.09
N TYR A 7 -2.72 2.13 -3.33
CA TYR A 7 -1.58 2.90 -3.78
C TYR A 7 -0.25 2.22 -3.41
N ARG A 8 0.84 2.70 -4.00
CA ARG A 8 2.21 2.18 -3.77
C ARG A 8 3.25 3.29 -3.78
N ALA A 9 4.06 3.34 -2.72
CA ALA A 9 5.32 4.09 -2.70
C ALA A 9 6.54 3.18 -2.89
N ARG A 10 7.58 3.72 -3.54
CA ARG A 10 8.85 3.02 -3.81
C ARG A 10 9.95 3.62 -2.94
N VAL A 11 10.64 2.77 -2.18
CA VAL A 11 11.77 3.18 -1.34
C VAL A 11 12.93 2.21 -1.59
N GLY A 12 13.79 2.55 -2.54
CA GLY A 12 14.84 1.65 -3.02
C GLY A 12 14.27 0.29 -3.44
N ASN A 13 14.70 -0.77 -2.74
CA ASN A 13 14.22 -2.14 -2.99
C ASN A 13 12.93 -2.51 -2.25
N TYR A 14 12.34 -1.59 -1.48
CA TYR A 14 11.10 -1.82 -0.73
C TYR A 14 9.90 -1.16 -1.40
N ARG A 15 8.72 -1.66 -1.06
CA ARG A 15 7.40 -1.17 -1.47
C ARG A 15 6.55 -0.98 -0.23
N ILE A 16 5.84 0.13 -0.19
CA ILE A 16 4.84 0.45 0.81
C ILE A 16 3.51 0.42 0.08
N LEU A 17 2.59 -0.44 0.53
CA LEU A 17 1.22 -0.51 0.03
C LEU A 17 0.31 0.20 1.03
N TYR A 18 -0.52 1.10 0.52
CA TYR A 18 -1.37 1.93 1.36
C TYR A 18 -2.66 2.33 0.65
N THR A 19 -3.67 2.71 1.42
CA THR A 19 -4.91 3.34 0.93
C THR A 19 -4.93 4.80 1.38
N ILE A 20 -5.78 5.62 0.73
CA ILE A 20 -5.99 7.01 1.10
C ILE A 20 -7.48 7.20 1.38
N ASP A 21 -7.79 7.66 2.59
CA ASP A 21 -9.10 8.20 2.93
C ASP A 21 -8.99 9.73 2.94
N ASN A 22 -9.54 10.38 1.91
CA ASN A 22 -9.55 11.84 1.80
C ASN A 22 -10.57 12.52 2.72
N GLY A 23 -11.61 11.79 3.16
CA GLY A 23 -12.62 12.31 4.07
C GLY A 23 -12.11 12.37 5.51
N ALA A 24 -11.33 11.37 5.92
CA ALA A 24 -10.69 11.30 7.23
C ALA A 24 -9.27 11.90 7.26
N VAL A 25 -8.68 12.20 6.09
CA VAL A 25 -7.27 12.64 5.95
C VAL A 25 -6.30 11.60 6.53
N ILE A 26 -6.54 10.33 6.19
CA ILE A 26 -5.76 9.18 6.68
C ILE A 26 -5.07 8.48 5.52
N VAL A 27 -3.81 8.10 5.74
CA VAL A 27 -3.07 7.17 4.89
C VAL A 27 -2.84 5.89 5.68
N GLU A 28 -3.56 4.83 5.34
CA GLU A 28 -3.41 3.54 6.01
C GLU A 28 -2.38 2.69 5.28
N VAL A 29 -1.28 2.36 5.97
CA VAL A 29 -0.23 1.48 5.44
C VAL A 29 -0.48 0.06 5.93
N PHE A 30 -0.88 -0.83 5.03
CA PHE A 30 -1.19 -2.22 5.38
C PHE A 30 -0.06 -3.21 5.07
N ARG A 31 0.92 -2.83 4.23
CA ARG A 31 2.16 -3.62 4.06
C ARG A 31 3.37 -2.76 3.72
N VAL A 32 4.51 -3.16 4.29
CA VAL A 32 5.85 -2.71 3.89
C VAL A 32 6.70 -3.95 3.65
N GLY A 33 7.33 -4.06 2.49
CA GLY A 33 8.12 -5.25 2.17
C GLY A 33 9.06 -5.09 0.99
N HIS A 34 10.01 -6.03 0.88
CA HIS A 34 10.94 -6.06 -0.24
C HIS A 34 10.21 -6.31 -1.57
N ARG A 35 10.78 -5.84 -2.68
CA ARG A 35 10.17 -5.87 -4.03
C ARG A 35 9.67 -7.23 -4.49
N ARG A 36 10.30 -8.30 -4.00
CA ARG A 36 10.03 -9.69 -4.39
C ARG A 36 8.96 -10.35 -3.51
N GLU A 37 8.58 -9.70 -2.40
CA GLU A 37 7.82 -10.34 -1.31
C GLU A 37 6.56 -9.57 -0.94
N VAL A 38 6.52 -8.26 -1.15
CA VAL A 38 5.40 -7.41 -0.70
C VAL A 38 4.02 -7.84 -1.23
N TYR A 39 3.99 -8.53 -2.38
CA TYR A 39 2.77 -9.03 -3.03
C TYR A 39 2.49 -10.52 -2.75
N ARG A 40 3.34 -11.20 -1.98
CA ARG A 40 3.15 -12.62 -1.72
C ARG A 40 1.99 -12.80 -0.73
N GLY A 41 0.94 -13.49 -1.17
CA GLY A 41 -0.26 -13.73 -0.37
C GLY A 41 -1.22 -12.53 -0.30
N LEU A 42 -1.18 -11.65 -1.31
CA LEU A 42 -2.27 -10.73 -1.65
C LEU A 42 -3.19 -11.37 -2.70
#